data_AF-A0A1Q3BKU9-F1
#
_entry.id   AF-A0A1Q3BKU9-F1
#
_cell.length_a   1.000
_cell.length_b   1.000
_cell.length_c   1.000
_cell.angle_alpha   90.00
_cell.angle_beta   90.00
_cell.angle_gamma   90.00
#
_symmetry.space_group_name_H-M   'P 1'
#
loop_
_entity.id
_entity.type
_entity.pdbx_description
1 polymer ?
#
loop_
_entity_poly.entity_id
_entity_poly.type
_entity_poly.pdbx_seq_one_letter_code
_entity_poly.pdbx_strand_id
1 'polypeptide(L)'
;MGCDKTQTYYEYILVWKNSIKINPKTDPKNPSLIIHTSIFIQKIITIPEWNQVPRIHKQFSAPLVPSIYNYCDYMNAWKYAFTFQNTENRHSWFFCFDKTFNVDQKISLWFID
;
A
#
# COMPACT_ATOMS: atom_id res chain seq x y z
N MET A 1 -15.85 19.32 -1.30
CA MET A 1 -14.60 19.27 -0.53
C MET A 1 -14.02 17.88 -0.69
N GLY A 2 -13.10 17.70 -1.65
CA GLY A 2 -12.39 16.43 -1.79
C GLY A 2 -11.38 16.34 -0.64
N CYS A 3 -11.50 15.33 0.22
CA CYS A 3 -10.37 14.98 1.09
C CYS A 3 -9.28 14.43 0.17
N ASP A 4 -8.16 15.13 0.06
CA ASP A 4 -7.00 14.65 -0.67
C ASP A 4 -6.53 13.32 -0.05
N LYS A 5 -6.54 12.26 -0.86
CA LYS A 5 -6.09 10.92 -0.45
C LYS A 5 -4.59 10.96 -0.24
N THR A 6 -4.16 10.83 1.01
CA THR A 6 -2.75 10.91 1.40
C THR A 6 -1.99 9.62 1.09
N GLN A 7 -0.65 9.68 1.10
CA GLN A 7 0.20 8.50 1.04
C GLN A 7 -0.16 7.47 2.13
N THR A 8 -0.40 7.94 3.37
CA THR A 8 -0.81 7.09 4.49
C THR A 8 -2.17 6.41 4.25
N TYR A 9 -3.12 7.08 3.60
CA TYR A 9 -4.39 6.47 3.21
C TYR A 9 -4.18 5.27 2.27
N TYR A 10 -3.32 5.43 1.26
CA TYR A 10 -3.01 4.37 0.31
C TYR A 10 -2.21 3.23 0.95
N GLU A 11 -1.24 3.56 1.79
CA GLU A 11 -0.51 2.58 2.59
C GLU A 11 -1.47 1.73 3.43
N TYR A 12 -2.43 2.39 4.08
CA TYR A 12 -3.44 1.74 4.90
C TYR A 12 -4.33 0.78 4.09
N ILE A 13 -4.72 1.13 2.86
CA ILE A 13 -5.46 0.20 1.98
C ILE A 13 -4.68 -1.11 1.79
N LEU A 14 -3.39 -1.02 1.47
CA LEU A 14 -2.57 -2.20 1.17
C LEU A 14 -2.35 -3.07 2.41
N VAL A 15 -2.09 -2.45 3.57
CA VAL A 15 -1.93 -3.15 4.86
C VAL A 15 -3.25 -3.77 5.30
N TRP A 16 -4.35 -3.02 5.28
CA TRP A 16 -5.69 -3.49 5.69
C TRP A 16 -6.15 -4.70 4.86
N LYS A 17 -5.78 -4.73 3.57
CA LYS A 17 -6.07 -5.86 2.69
C LYS A 17 -5.11 -7.03 2.82
N ASN A 18 -4.13 -6.96 3.71
CA ASN A 18 -3.03 -7.93 3.83
C ASN A 18 -2.33 -8.13 2.48
N SER A 19 -2.23 -7.07 1.67
CA SER A 19 -1.53 -7.10 0.37
C SER A 19 -0.04 -6.88 0.56
N ILE A 20 0.35 -6.12 1.59
CA ILE A 20 1.74 -5.89 1.96
C ILE A 20 1.93 -5.98 3.48
N LYS A 21 3.18 -6.25 3.89
CA LYS A 21 3.72 -5.87 5.20
C LYS A 21 4.78 -4.81 5.03
N ILE A 22 4.87 -3.92 6.01
CA ILE A 22 5.77 -2.77 6.00
C ILE A 22 6.72 -2.91 7.19
N ASN A 23 8.01 -2.73 6.93
CA ASN A 23 9.04 -2.77 7.97
C ASN A 23 9.96 -1.54 7.81
N PRO A 24 9.63 -0.40 8.44
CA PRO A 24 10.49 0.76 8.43
C PRO A 24 11.69 0.54 9.36
N LYS A 25 12.86 1.02 8.92
CA LYS A 25 14.10 1.09 9.69
C LYS A 25 14.49 2.55 9.85
N THR A 26 14.76 2.93 11.09
CA THR A 26 15.17 4.27 11.48
C THR A 26 16.69 4.36 11.63
N ASP A 27 17.23 5.57 11.54
CA ASP A 27 18.63 5.81 11.83
C ASP A 27 18.93 5.48 13.30
N PRO A 28 19.91 4.62 13.62
CA PRO A 28 20.30 4.32 15.00
C PRO A 28 20.69 5.56 15.82
N LYS A 29 21.19 6.61 15.16
CA LYS A 29 21.56 7.90 15.77
C LYS A 29 20.41 8.90 15.79
N ASN A 30 19.40 8.72 14.94
CA ASN A 30 18.20 9.55 14.90
C ASN A 30 16.94 8.68 14.69
N PRO A 31 16.32 8.18 15.78
CA PRO A 31 15.15 7.32 15.69
C PRO A 31 13.91 7.95 15.02
N SER A 32 13.89 9.27 14.87
CA SER A 32 12.80 9.97 14.15
C SER A 32 12.96 9.93 12.62
N LEU A 33 14.16 9.59 12.13
CA LEU A 33 14.48 9.56 10.71
C LEU A 33 14.33 8.14 10.17
N ILE A 34 13.29 7.88 9.39
CA ILE A 34 13.16 6.64 8.61
C ILE A 34 14.12 6.72 7.42
N ILE A 35 15.09 5.82 7.38
CA ILE A 35 16.14 5.79 6.33
C ILE A 35 15.88 4.70 5.28
N HIS A 36 15.14 3.67 5.66
CA HIS A 36 14.90 2.53 4.80
C HIS A 36 13.56 1.89 5.14
N THR A 37 12.76 1.54 4.15
CA THR A 37 11.53 0.79 4.36
C THR A 37 11.51 -0.46 3.49
N SER A 38 11.37 -1.62 4.11
CA SER A 38 11.15 -2.88 3.41
C SER A 38 9.65 -3.14 3.25
N ILE A 39 9.22 -3.43 2.02
CA ILE A 39 7.87 -3.80 1.64
C ILE A 39 7.86 -5.27 1.22
N PHE A 40 7.06 -6.07 1.92
CA PHE A 40 6.86 -7.48 1.62
C PHE A 40 5.49 -7.68 0.98
N ILE A 41 5.46 -7.91 -0.32
CA ILE A 41 4.25 -8.11 -1.11
C ILE A 41 3.71 -9.51 -0.86
N GLN A 42 2.51 -9.60 -0.29
CA GLN A 42 1.87 -10.86 0.07
C GLN A 42 0.83 -11.31 -0.94
N LYS A 43 0.17 -10.37 -1.63
CA LYS A 43 -0.77 -10.63 -2.72
C LYS A 43 -1.12 -9.34 -3.46
N ILE A 44 -1.54 -9.49 -4.70
CA ILE A 44 -2.09 -8.39 -5.52
C ILE A 44 -3.53 -8.74 -5.85
N ILE A 45 -4.49 -8.07 -5.22
CA ILE A 45 -5.91 -8.42 -5.35
C ILE A 45 -6.40 -8.07 -6.76
N THR A 46 -6.94 -9.07 -7.44
CA THR A 46 -7.57 -8.94 -8.76
C THR A 46 -9.05 -8.52 -8.64
N ILE A 47 -9.66 -8.08 -9.75
CA ILE A 47 -11.10 -7.74 -9.77
C ILE A 47 -11.98 -8.93 -9.33
N PRO A 48 -11.77 -10.18 -9.81
CA PRO A 48 -12.54 -11.33 -9.32
C PRO A 48 -12.40 -11.55 -7.82
N GLU A 49 -11.19 -11.42 -7.25
CA GLU A 49 -10.96 -11.57 -5.81
C GLU A 49 -11.54 -10.41 -5.00
N TRP A 50 -11.69 -9.21 -5.59
CA TRP A 50 -12.31 -8.06 -4.94
C TRP A 50 -13.80 -8.29 -4.61
N ASN A 51 -14.46 -9.15 -5.40
CA ASN A 51 -15.82 -9.64 -5.24
C ASN A 51 -16.88 -8.52 -5.08
N GLN A 52 -16.66 -7.36 -5.73
CA GLN A 52 -17.59 -6.23 -5.81
C GLN A 52 -17.32 -5.42 -7.08
N VAL A 53 -18.29 -4.60 -7.50
CA VAL A 53 -18.08 -3.64 -8.61
C VAL A 53 -16.95 -2.66 -8.21
N PRO A 54 -15.94 -2.42 -9.06
CA PRO A 54 -14.74 -1.65 -8.70
C PRO A 54 -14.97 -0.26 -8.10
N ARG A 55 -16.07 0.41 -8.45
CA ARG A 55 -16.43 1.77 -8.01
C ARG A 55 -17.29 1.80 -6.75
N ILE A 56 -17.79 0.65 -6.29
CA ILE A 56 -18.56 0.57 -5.04
C ILE A 56 -17.58 0.68 -3.87
N HIS A 57 -17.89 1.63 -2.98
CA HIS A 57 -17.06 1.91 -1.82
C HIS A 57 -17.30 0.88 -0.71
N LYS A 58 -16.20 0.47 -0.08
CA LYS A 58 -16.13 -0.25 1.19
C LYS A 58 -15.73 0.75 2.27
N GLN A 59 -16.16 0.52 3.50
CA GLN A 59 -15.78 1.33 4.66
C GLN A 59 -14.66 0.63 5.44
N PHE A 60 -13.70 1.39 5.93
CA PHE A 60 -12.75 0.90 6.93
C PHE A 60 -13.45 0.75 8.28
N SER A 61 -13.04 -0.26 9.06
CA SER A 61 -13.48 -0.37 10.45
C SER A 61 -12.77 0.65 11.36
N ALA A 62 -11.66 1.22 10.91
CA ALA A 62 -10.89 2.23 11.64
C ALA A 62 -11.38 3.66 11.32
N PRO A 63 -11.21 4.63 12.23
CA PRO A 63 -11.59 6.04 12.03
C PRO A 63 -10.59 6.79 11.14
N LEU A 64 -10.27 6.23 9.96
CA LEU A 64 -9.40 6.87 8.97
C LEU A 64 -10.21 7.92 8.18
N VAL A 65 -9.56 8.98 7.72
CA VAL A 65 -10.15 9.95 6.78
C VAL A 65 -9.29 9.97 5.50
N PRO A 66 -9.84 9.66 4.32
CA PRO A 66 -11.19 9.14 4.06
C PRO A 66 -11.45 7.76 4.69
N SER A 67 -12.67 7.55 5.20
CA SER A 67 -13.09 6.28 5.81
C SER A 67 -13.57 5.24 4.80
N ILE A 68 -13.62 5.61 3.52
CA ILE A 68 -14.10 4.79 2.42
C ILE A 68 -13.02 4.58 1.37
N TYR A 69 -13.06 3.43 0.70
CA TYR A 69 -12.15 3.05 -0.36
C TYR A 69 -12.83 2.09 -1.33
N ASN A 70 -12.41 2.05 -2.58
CA ASN A 70 -12.91 1.11 -3.58
C ASN A 70 -11.75 0.38 -4.30
N TYR A 71 -12.03 -0.38 -5.35
CA TYR A 71 -10.97 -1.11 -6.07
C TYR A 71 -10.06 -0.17 -6.86
N CYS A 72 -10.60 0.93 -7.41
CA CYS A 72 -9.77 1.96 -8.05
C CYS A 72 -8.78 2.57 -7.05
N ASP A 73 -9.20 2.76 -5.79
CA ASP A 73 -8.32 3.22 -4.72
C ASP A 73 -7.24 2.18 -4.37
N TYR A 74 -7.59 0.90 -4.40
CA TYR A 74 -6.62 -0.19 -4.25
C TYR A 74 -5.57 -0.20 -5.38
N MET A 75 -5.99 -0.01 -6.64
CA MET A 75 -5.07 0.11 -7.77
C MET A 75 -4.15 1.34 -7.61
N ASN A 76 -4.73 2.49 -7.26
CA ASN A 76 -3.99 3.72 -6.99
C ASN A 76 -3.04 3.59 -5.79
N ALA A 77 -3.37 2.73 -4.82
CA ALA A 77 -2.52 2.53 -3.66
C ALA A 77 -1.14 2.00 -4.04
N TRP A 78 -1.06 1.12 -5.04
CA TRP A 78 0.22 0.62 -5.56
C TRP A 78 1.09 1.72 -6.20
N LYS A 79 0.49 2.84 -6.62
CA LYS A 79 1.20 3.99 -7.21
C LYS A 79 1.59 5.03 -6.17
N TYR A 80 0.73 5.28 -5.19
CA TYR A 80 0.88 6.42 -4.28
C TYR A 80 1.36 6.06 -2.87
N ALA A 81 1.27 4.79 -2.45
CA ALA A 81 1.70 4.37 -1.10
C ALA A 81 3.22 4.49 -0.88
N PHE A 82 4.02 4.39 -1.95
CA PHE A 82 5.48 4.33 -1.86
C PHE A 82 6.17 5.64 -2.25
N THR A 83 5.52 6.76 -1.97
CA THR A 83 6.01 8.12 -2.30
C THR A 83 6.67 8.84 -1.12
N PHE A 84 6.70 8.22 0.06
CA PHE A 84 7.39 8.78 1.21
C PHE A 84 8.88 9.02 0.90
N GLN A 85 9.36 10.18 1.33
CA GLN A 85 10.76 10.58 1.31
C GLN A 85 11.06 11.26 2.64
N ASN A 86 12.25 11.03 3.19
CA ASN A 86 12.67 11.68 4.42
C ASN A 86 13.21 13.08 4.16
N THR A 87 13.38 13.87 5.22
CA THR A 87 13.85 15.27 5.13
C THR A 87 15.27 15.41 4.57
N GLU A 88 16.03 14.32 4.53
CA GLU A 88 17.41 14.30 4.01
C GLU A 88 17.50 13.80 2.56
N ASN A 89 16.38 13.45 1.93
CA ASN A 89 16.33 12.83 0.60
C ASN A 89 17.19 11.57 0.47
N ARG A 90 17.30 10.79 1.55
CA ARG A 90 18.11 9.57 1.64
C ARG A 90 17.31 8.32 1.94
N HIS A 91 15.98 8.42 1.95
CA HIS A 91 15.13 7.25 2.13
C HIS A 91 15.27 6.29 0.95
N SER A 92 15.33 5.01 1.27
CA SER A 92 15.36 3.94 0.28
C SER A 92 14.23 2.94 0.51
N TRP A 93 13.70 2.42 -0.59
CA TRP A 93 12.71 1.35 -0.58
C TRP A 93 13.36 0.03 -0.95
N PHE A 94 12.95 -1.04 -0.27
CA PHE A 94 13.24 -2.41 -0.69
C PHE A 94 11.92 -3.15 -0.90
N PHE A 95 11.75 -3.76 -2.06
CA PHE A 95 10.57 -4.53 -2.41
C PHE A 95 10.92 -6.01 -2.54
N CYS A 96 10.10 -6.87 -1.94
CA CYS A 96 10.28 -8.32 -1.99
C CYS A 96 8.91 -9.00 -1.99
N PHE A 97 8.75 -10.09 -2.73
CA PHE A 97 7.60 -10.96 -2.56
C PHE A 97 7.78 -11.78 -1.27
N ASP A 98 6.81 -11.69 -0.36
CA ASP A 98 6.81 -12.46 0.88
C ASP A 98 6.73 -13.97 0.54
N LYS A 99 7.27 -14.82 1.40
CA LYS A 99 7.15 -16.28 1.27
C LYS A 99 5.68 -16.77 1.25
N THR A 100 4.74 -15.95 1.74
CA THR A 100 3.30 -16.23 1.67
C THR A 100 2.67 -15.88 0.33
N PHE A 101 3.42 -15.27 -0.60
CA PHE A 101 2.92 -14.91 -1.92
C PHE A 101 2.60 -16.17 -2.73
N ASN A 102 1.41 -16.21 -3.31
CA ASN A 102 1.03 -17.31 -4.19
C ASN A 102 1.74 -17.16 -5.54
N VAL A 103 2.71 -18.03 -5.82
CA VAL A 103 3.50 -18.01 -7.06
C VAL A 103 2.66 -18.25 -8.32
N ASP A 104 1.50 -18.90 -8.18
CA ASP A 104 0.57 -19.14 -9.28
C ASP A 104 -0.46 -18.00 -9.44
N GLN A 105 -0.36 -16.93 -8.63
CA GLN A 105 -1.28 -15.81 -8.73
C GLN A 105 -1.13 -15.13 -10.10
N LYS A 106 -2.25 -15.03 -10.81
CA LYS A 106 -2.33 -14.23 -12.04
C LYS A 106 -2.32 -12.75 -11.68
N ILE A 107 -1.19 -12.09 -11.90
CA ILE A 107 -1.05 -10.65 -11.72
C ILE A 107 -1.76 -9.93 -12.87
N SER A 108 -2.55 -8.92 -12.54
CA SER A 108 -3.28 -8.12 -13.53
C SER A 108 -2.34 -7.18 -14.29
N LEU A 109 -2.61 -6.92 -15.57
CA LEU A 109 -1.76 -6.09 -16.43
C LEU A 109 -1.53 -4.66 -15.87
N TRP A 110 -2.57 -4.04 -15.29
CA TRP A 110 -2.49 -2.70 -14.71
C TRP A 110 -1.43 -2.54 -13.62
N PHE A 111 -0.97 -3.64 -13.01
CA PHE A 111 0.07 -3.64 -11.99
C PHE A 111 1.47 -3.61 -12.59
N ILE A 112 1.62 -4.08 -13.83
CA ILE A 112 2.88 -4.17 -14.57
C ILE A 112 3.10 -2.91 -15.44
N ASP A 113 2.02 -2.23 -15.83
CA ASP A 113 2.01 -0.97 -16.60
C ASP A 113 2.39 0.27 -15.75
#